data_AF-A0A3D4Q098-F1
#
_entry.id   AF-A0A3D4Q098-F1
#
_cell.length_a   1.000
_cell.length_b   1.000
_cell.length_c   1.000
_cell.angle_alpha   90.00
_cell.angle_beta   90.00
_cell.angle_gamma   90.00
#
_symmetry.space_group_name_H-M   'P 1'
#
loop_
_entity.id
_entity.type
_entity.pdbx_description
1 polymer ?
#
loop_
_entity_poly.entity_id
_entity_poly.type
_entity_poly.pdbx_seq_one_letter_code
_entity_poly.pdbx_strand_id
1 'polypeptide(L)'
;FPLNFPRYQGALVLLSRENFGCGSSREHAPWALDDYGFRCVIAPSFADIFYNNCFKNGLLPIVLSDEIVDKLFKEMYACENYKLTIDLPAQVVKTPSGESFPFEVDNFRKHCLLNGFDDIGLTLEHADAIRAYEAKKRVEAPWLFDVVK
;
A
#
# COMPACT_ATOMS: atom_id res chain seq x y z
N PHE A 1 18.41 15.47 -8.88
CA PHE A 1 17.34 14.46 -8.87
C PHE A 1 16.06 15.13 -8.36
N PRO A 2 14.86 14.83 -8.91
CA PRO A 2 13.62 15.54 -8.54
C PRO A 2 13.38 15.60 -7.03
N LEU A 3 13.56 14.51 -6.28
CA LEU A 3 13.34 14.52 -4.82
C LEU A 3 14.23 15.50 -4.02
N ASN A 4 15.31 16.02 -4.63
CA ASN A 4 16.17 17.03 -3.98
C ASN A 4 15.65 18.46 -4.19
N PHE A 5 14.59 18.67 -4.99
CA PHE A 5 14.03 20.00 -5.19
C PHE A 5 13.15 20.40 -4.01
N PRO A 6 13.26 21.65 -3.51
CA PRO A 6 12.46 22.13 -2.38
C PRO A 6 10.95 21.95 -2.56
N ARG A 7 10.46 22.10 -3.80
CA ARG A 7 9.03 21.96 -4.14
C ARG A 7 8.44 20.56 -3.95
N TYR A 8 9.28 19.53 -3.77
CA TYR A 8 8.85 18.14 -3.58
C TYR A 8 9.16 17.61 -2.18
N GLN A 9 9.62 18.48 -1.26
CA GLN A 9 9.85 18.10 0.13
C GLN A 9 8.53 17.72 0.81
N GLY A 10 8.51 16.59 1.50
CA GLY A 10 7.30 16.04 2.13
C GLY A 10 6.29 15.47 1.14
N ALA A 11 6.71 15.11 -0.08
CA ALA A 11 5.83 14.44 -1.04
C ALA A 11 5.35 13.09 -0.48
N LEU A 12 4.03 12.87 -0.53
CA LEU A 12 3.39 11.64 -0.07
C LEU A 12 3.07 10.66 -1.21
N VAL A 13 3.07 11.16 -2.45
CA VAL A 13 2.72 10.38 -3.64
C VAL A 13 3.88 10.41 -4.62
N LEU A 14 4.33 9.23 -5.03
CA LEU A 14 5.35 9.06 -6.05
C LEU A 14 4.70 8.74 -7.40
N LEU A 15 4.95 9.57 -8.40
CA LEU A 15 4.62 9.26 -9.80
C LEU A 15 5.81 8.58 -10.46
N SER A 16 5.55 7.47 -11.14
CA SER A 16 6.58 6.67 -11.80
C SER A 16 6.10 6.15 -13.16
N ARG A 17 6.97 5.39 -13.83
CA ARG A 17 6.74 4.79 -15.15
C ARG A 17 6.62 3.27 -15.05
N GLU A 18 6.40 2.65 -16.20
CA GLU A 18 6.23 1.22 -16.35
C GLU A 18 7.30 0.40 -15.62
N ASN A 19 6.90 -0.80 -15.20
CA ASN A 19 7.75 -1.79 -14.57
C ASN A 19 8.47 -1.24 -13.31
N PHE A 20 7.76 -0.44 -12.51
CA PHE A 20 8.31 0.10 -11.29
C PHE A 20 8.57 -1.00 -10.25
N GLY A 21 9.70 -0.90 -9.56
CA GLY A 21 10.14 -1.93 -8.62
C GLY A 21 10.69 -3.19 -9.29
N CYS A 22 11.05 -3.12 -10.58
CA CYS A 22 11.69 -4.23 -11.27
C CYS A 22 13.06 -4.59 -10.69
N GLY A 23 13.37 -5.89 -10.74
CA GLY A 23 14.62 -6.45 -10.22
C GLY A 23 14.39 -7.54 -9.18
N SER A 24 15.45 -7.87 -8.45
CA SER A 24 15.42 -8.88 -7.39
C SER A 24 14.42 -8.47 -6.30
N SER A 25 13.66 -9.45 -5.79
CA SER A 25 12.83 -9.29 -4.59
C SER A 25 13.64 -8.73 -3.43
N ARG A 26 13.48 -7.44 -3.14
CA ARG A 26 14.06 -6.79 -1.96
C ARG A 26 12.92 -6.12 -1.21
N GLU A 27 12.50 -6.74 -0.11
CA GLU A 27 11.46 -6.21 0.79
C GLU A 27 11.83 -4.83 1.35
N HIS A 28 13.13 -4.50 1.36
CA HIS A 28 13.63 -3.19 1.76
C HIS A 28 13.22 -2.05 0.82
N ALA A 29 12.82 -2.33 -0.42
CA ALA A 29 12.45 -1.27 -1.37
C ALA A 29 11.14 -0.56 -0.97
N PRO A 30 10.04 -1.27 -0.67
CA PRO A 30 8.86 -0.65 -0.05
C PRO A 30 9.16 0.06 1.28
N TRP A 31 10.01 -0.51 2.16
CA TRP A 31 10.39 0.13 3.42
C TRP A 31 11.07 1.48 3.22
N ALA A 32 12.02 1.56 2.28
CA ALA A 32 12.69 2.82 1.99
C ALA A 32 11.73 3.92 1.48
N LEU A 33 10.65 3.53 0.80
CA LEU A 33 9.62 4.49 0.36
C LEU A 33 8.74 4.93 1.52
N ASP A 34 8.32 4.00 2.38
CA ASP A 34 7.52 4.30 3.57
C ASP A 34 8.31 5.15 4.58
N ASP A 35 9.56 4.81 4.86
CA ASP A 35 10.49 5.56 5.72
C ASP A 35 10.74 6.99 5.20
N TYR A 36 10.75 7.17 3.87
CA TYR A 36 10.84 8.51 3.27
C TYR A 36 9.55 9.32 3.48
N GLY A 37 8.42 8.64 3.70
CA GLY A 37 7.10 9.23 3.91
C GLY A 37 6.14 9.06 2.73
N PHE A 38 6.49 8.29 1.70
CA PHE A 38 5.55 7.99 0.62
C PHE A 38 4.46 7.04 1.11
N ARG A 39 3.21 7.38 0.83
CA ARG A 39 2.02 6.57 1.16
C ARG A 39 1.41 5.90 -0.06
N CYS A 40 1.74 6.40 -1.25
CA CYS A 40 1.27 5.84 -2.50
C CYS A 40 2.29 5.98 -3.63
N VAL A 41 2.33 4.99 -4.51
CA VAL A 41 3.03 5.04 -5.78
C VAL A 41 2.02 4.86 -6.92
N ILE A 42 2.04 5.74 -7.91
CA ILE A 42 1.20 5.66 -9.11
C ILE A 42 2.11 5.35 -10.30
N ALA A 43 1.84 4.27 -11.02
CA ALA A 43 2.59 3.87 -12.20
C ALA A 43 1.70 3.07 -13.18
N PRO A 44 2.10 2.94 -14.46
CA PRO A 44 1.37 2.11 -15.41
C PRO A 44 1.51 0.61 -15.18
N SER A 45 2.61 0.19 -14.57
CA SER A 45 2.82 -1.20 -14.18
C SER A 45 3.87 -1.31 -13.08
N PHE A 46 3.79 -2.39 -12.32
CA PHE A 46 4.71 -2.73 -11.24
C PHE A 46 5.24 -4.14 -11.45
N ALA A 47 6.43 -4.41 -10.93
CA ALA A 47 6.88 -5.78 -10.79
C ALA A 47 6.04 -6.51 -9.73
N ASP A 48 5.58 -7.72 -10.04
CA ASP A 48 4.62 -8.48 -9.22
C ASP A 48 5.03 -8.60 -7.75
N ILE A 49 6.30 -8.88 -7.51
CA ILE A 49 6.86 -9.02 -6.17
C ILE A 49 6.80 -7.70 -5.41
N PHE A 50 7.25 -6.61 -6.04
CA PHE A 50 7.22 -5.29 -5.44
C PHE A 50 5.78 -4.87 -5.13
N TYR A 51 4.86 -5.08 -6.07
CA TYR A 51 3.44 -4.79 -5.93
C TYR A 51 2.84 -5.48 -4.69
N ASN A 52 3.11 -6.77 -4.51
CA ASN A 52 2.62 -7.52 -3.36
C ASN A 52 3.24 -7.04 -2.04
N ASN A 53 4.53 -6.73 -2.03
CA ASN A 53 5.21 -6.24 -0.84
C ASN A 53 4.76 -4.84 -0.43
N CYS A 54 4.26 -4.01 -1.35
CA CYS A 54 3.72 -2.69 -0.99
C CYS A 54 2.56 -2.81 0.01
N PHE A 55 1.59 -3.69 -0.26
CA PHE A 55 0.42 -3.86 0.60
C PHE A 55 0.78 -4.35 2.00
N LYS A 56 1.76 -5.24 2.11
CA LYS A 56 2.25 -5.74 3.41
C LYS A 56 2.87 -4.64 4.28
N ASN A 57 3.34 -3.57 3.65
CA ASN A 57 4.03 -2.46 4.31
C ASN A 57 3.19 -1.18 4.35
N GLY A 58 1.88 -1.26 4.12
CA GLY A 58 0.99 -0.09 4.19
C GLY A 58 1.16 0.91 3.03
N LEU A 59 1.92 0.56 1.99
CA LEU A 59 2.13 1.37 0.80
C LEU A 59 1.07 1.01 -0.26
N LEU A 60 0.40 2.00 -0.83
CA LEU A 60 -0.62 1.79 -1.86
C LEU A 60 -0.04 1.93 -3.28
N PRO A 61 0.15 0.84 -4.04
CA PRO A 61 0.47 0.91 -5.46
C PRO A 61 -0.82 1.07 -6.28
N ILE A 62 -0.89 2.11 -7.10
CA ILE A 62 -2.01 2.40 -7.99
C ILE A 62 -1.56 2.23 -9.43
N VAL A 63 -2.31 1.40 -10.16
CA VAL A 63 -2.12 1.17 -11.59
C VAL A 63 -3.09 2.07 -12.37
N LEU A 64 -2.56 2.93 -13.24
CA LEU A 64 -3.34 3.77 -14.17
C LEU A 64 -2.76 3.64 -15.59
N SER A 65 -3.51 3.93 -16.64
CA SER A 65 -2.97 3.85 -18.00
C SER A 65 -1.84 4.87 -18.22
N ASP A 66 -0.94 4.58 -19.16
CA ASP A 66 0.17 5.47 -19.52
C ASP A 66 -0.30 6.88 -19.88
N GLU A 67 -1.45 7.01 -20.56
CA GLU A 67 -2.01 8.32 -20.93
C GLU A 67 -2.40 9.14 -19.68
N ILE A 68 -2.98 8.48 -18.68
CA ILE A 68 -3.35 9.13 -17.41
C ILE A 68 -2.08 9.51 -16.65
N VAL A 69 -1.10 8.61 -16.54
CA VAL A 69 0.16 8.89 -15.86
C VAL A 69 0.92 10.04 -16.53
N ASP A 70 0.99 10.06 -17.87
CA ASP A 70 1.58 11.16 -18.64
C ASP A 70 0.89 12.50 -18.37
N LYS A 71 -0.43 12.48 -18.26
CA LYS A 71 -1.20 13.67 -17.91
C LYS A 71 -0.86 14.16 -16.51
N LEU A 72 -0.80 13.26 -15.51
CA LEU A 72 -0.41 13.61 -14.15
C LEU A 72 1.00 14.21 -14.10
N PHE A 73 1.96 13.66 -14.86
CA PHE A 73 3.29 14.25 -14.99
C PHE A 73 3.26 15.67 -15.55
N LYS A 74 2.49 15.90 -16.63
CA LYS A 74 2.36 17.24 -17.24
C LYS A 74 1.77 18.25 -16.26
N GLU A 75 0.71 17.88 -15.55
CA GLU A 75 0.10 18.74 -14.53
C GLU A 75 1.05 19.04 -13.37
N MET A 76 1.75 18.02 -12.86
CA MET A 76 2.74 18.17 -11.79
C MET A 76 3.89 19.11 -12.17
N TYR A 77 4.40 19.02 -13.40
CA TYR A 77 5.47 19.91 -13.85
C TYR A 77 4.97 21.34 -14.11
N ALA A 78 3.74 21.50 -14.61
CA ALA A 78 3.15 22.80 -14.91
C ALA A 78 2.74 23.60 -13.66
N CYS A 79 2.31 22.92 -12.59
CA CYS A 79 1.82 23.56 -11.37
C CYS A 79 2.81 23.39 -10.21
N GLU A 80 3.30 24.50 -9.66
CA GLU A 80 3.99 24.46 -8.38
C GLU A 80 3.03 24.04 -7.26
N ASN A 81 3.52 23.21 -6.32
CA ASN A 81 2.72 22.64 -5.23
C ASN A 81 1.50 21.81 -5.70
N TYR A 82 1.65 21.06 -6.80
CA TYR A 82 0.63 20.13 -7.27
C TYR A 82 0.21 19.13 -6.17
N LYS A 83 -1.10 19.03 -5.92
CA LYS A 83 -1.68 18.15 -4.91
C LYS A 83 -2.81 17.32 -5.49
N LEU A 84 -2.59 16.02 -5.62
CA LEU A 84 -3.65 15.08 -5.95
C LEU A 84 -4.22 14.47 -4.66
N THR A 85 -5.47 14.03 -4.72
CA THR A 85 -6.14 13.32 -3.63
C THR A 85 -6.36 11.88 -4.03
N ILE A 86 -6.02 10.95 -3.15
CA ILE A 86 -6.31 9.53 -3.34
C ILE A 86 -7.41 9.17 -2.36
N ASP A 87 -8.55 8.76 -2.90
CA ASP A 87 -9.70 8.30 -2.14
C ASP A 87 -9.74 6.78 -2.22
N LEU A 88 -9.13 6.10 -1.25
CA LEU A 88 -9.08 4.64 -1.22
C LEU A 88 -10.47 4.00 -1.01
N PRO A 89 -11.38 4.52 -0.17
CA PRO A 89 -12.74 4.01 -0.07
C PRO A 89 -13.51 4.05 -1.40
N ALA A 90 -13.43 5.16 -2.14
CA ALA A 90 -14.06 5.27 -3.46
C ALA A 90 -13.20 4.73 -4.61
N GLN A 91 -11.94 4.37 -4.34
CA GLN A 91 -10.92 3.92 -5.29
C GLN A 91 -10.75 4.86 -6.49
N VAL A 92 -10.56 6.15 -6.20
CA VAL A 92 -10.35 7.17 -7.23
C VAL A 92 -9.16 8.08 -6.89
N VAL A 93 -8.39 8.43 -7.92
CA VAL A 93 -7.40 9.51 -7.88
C VAL A 93 -8.06 10.77 -8.40
N LYS A 94 -8.13 11.81 -7.58
CA LYS A 94 -8.72 13.11 -7.90
C LYS A 94 -7.62 14.15 -8.12
N THR A 95 -7.63 14.82 -9.26
CA THR A 95 -6.67 15.89 -9.57
C THR A 95 -7.17 17.26 -9.07
N PRO A 96 -6.29 18.27 -8.96
CA PRO A 96 -6.72 19.66 -8.72
C PRO A 96 -7.68 20.21 -9.77
N SER A 97 -7.63 19.71 -11.01
CA SER A 97 -8.54 20.10 -12.10
C SER A 97 -9.97 19.59 -11.90
N GLY A 98 -10.21 18.72 -10.92
CA GLY A 98 -11.51 18.10 -10.64
C GLY A 98 -11.74 16.79 -11.39
N GLU A 99 -10.75 16.29 -12.12
CA GLU A 99 -10.85 15.01 -12.80
C GLU A 99 -10.65 13.86 -11.83
N SER A 100 -11.27 12.72 -12.15
CA SER A 100 -11.25 11.53 -11.31
C SER A 100 -10.90 10.32 -12.14
N PHE A 101 -9.86 9.61 -11.74
CA PHE A 101 -9.39 8.38 -12.38
C PHE A 101 -9.66 7.20 -11.45
N PRO A 102 -10.50 6.23 -11.85
CA PRO A 102 -10.74 5.04 -11.05
C PRO A 102 -9.50 4.13 -11.07
N PHE A 103 -9.30 3.41 -9.96
CA PHE A 103 -8.31 2.36 -9.87
C PHE A 103 -8.88 1.15 -9.14
N GLU A 104 -8.24 0.00 -9.28
CA GLU A 104 -8.71 -1.23 -8.66
C GLU A 104 -7.71 -1.74 -7.61
N VAL A 105 -8.23 -2.06 -6.43
CA VAL A 105 -7.51 -2.77 -5.36
C VAL A 105 -8.47 -3.82 -4.82
N ASP A 106 -7.95 -5.01 -4.59
CA ASP A 106 -8.70 -6.09 -3.98
C ASP A 106 -9.27 -5.70 -2.60
N ASN A 107 -10.48 -6.17 -2.29
CA ASN A 107 -11.20 -5.78 -1.08
C ASN A 107 -10.43 -6.11 0.21
N PHE A 108 -9.72 -7.24 0.24
CA PHE A 108 -8.91 -7.63 1.40
C PHE A 108 -7.74 -6.66 1.58
N ARG A 109 -7.02 -6.37 0.50
CA ARG A 109 -5.89 -5.41 0.53
C ARG A 109 -6.35 -4.00 0.92
N LYS A 110 -7.50 -3.57 0.41
CA LYS A 110 -8.15 -2.31 0.77
C LYS A 110 -8.48 -2.25 2.26
N HIS A 111 -9.05 -3.33 2.80
CA HIS A 111 -9.35 -3.43 4.23
C HIS A 111 -8.09 -3.32 5.09
N CYS A 112 -6.99 -3.98 4.70
CA CYS A 112 -5.71 -3.89 5.40
C CYS A 112 -5.18 -2.45 5.42
N LEU A 113 -5.16 -1.80 4.24
CA LEU A 113 -4.68 -0.42 4.11
C LEU A 113 -5.52 0.60 4.87
N LEU A 114 -6.85 0.45 4.88
CA LEU A 114 -7.76 1.38 5.57
C LEU A 114 -7.63 1.30 7.10
N ASN A 115 -7.45 0.10 7.63
CA ASN A 115 -7.34 -0.12 9.07
C ASN A 115 -5.88 -0.08 9.58
N GLY A 116 -4.91 0.05 8.68
CA GLY A 116 -3.48 -0.05 9.02
C GLY A 116 -3.09 -1.43 9.54
N PHE A 117 -3.84 -2.47 9.16
CA PHE A 117 -3.51 -3.84 9.56
C PHE A 117 -2.36 -4.36 8.72
N ASP A 118 -1.32 -4.83 9.41
CA ASP A 118 -0.37 -5.79 8.91
C ASP A 118 -0.93 -7.22 9.11
N ASP A 119 -0.19 -8.24 8.64
CA ASP A 119 -0.56 -9.66 8.81
C ASP A 119 -0.79 -10.04 10.30
N ILE A 120 -0.22 -9.27 11.23
CA ILE A 120 -0.40 -9.42 12.69
C ILE A 120 -1.76 -8.84 13.13
N GLY A 121 -2.13 -7.65 12.65
CA GLY A 121 -3.44 -7.03 12.88
C GLY A 121 -4.61 -7.91 12.45
N LEU A 122 -4.49 -8.55 11.28
CA LEU A 122 -5.45 -9.54 10.77
C LEU A 122 -5.58 -10.77 11.68
N THR A 123 -4.46 -11.27 12.20
CA THR A 123 -4.48 -12.40 13.15
C THR A 123 -5.13 -11.98 14.48
N LEU A 124 -4.93 -10.74 14.91
CA LEU A 124 -5.53 -10.19 16.13
C LEU A 124 -7.05 -10.00 16.02
N GLU A 125 -7.61 -9.79 14.83
CA GLU A 125 -9.07 -9.80 14.64
C GLU A 125 -9.68 -11.17 15.02
N HIS A 126 -8.92 -12.24 14.85
CA HIS A 126 -9.33 -13.59 15.23
C HIS A 126 -8.90 -13.98 16.64
N ALA A 127 -8.32 -13.06 17.44
CA ALA A 127 -7.78 -13.39 18.76
C ALA A 127 -8.82 -14.05 19.68
N ASP A 128 -10.07 -13.59 19.67
CA ASP A 128 -11.12 -14.17 20.51
C ASP A 128 -11.59 -15.54 19.99
N ALA A 129 -11.62 -15.74 18.67
CA ALA A 129 -11.90 -17.05 18.07
C ALA A 129 -10.78 -18.05 18.36
N ILE A 130 -9.51 -17.61 18.30
CA ILE A 130 -8.33 -18.39 18.65
C ILE A 130 -8.39 -18.77 20.13
N ARG A 131 -8.66 -17.81 21.03
CA ARG A 131 -8.82 -18.07 22.48
C ARG A 131 -9.93 -19.06 22.76
N ALA A 132 -11.09 -18.93 22.10
CA ALA A 132 -12.21 -19.84 22.27
C ALA A 132 -11.86 -21.26 21.77
N TYR A 133 -11.19 -21.37 20.64
CA TYR A 133 -10.70 -22.64 20.11
C TYR A 133 -9.66 -23.28 21.05
N GLU A 134 -8.69 -22.52 21.54
CA GLU A 134 -7.68 -23.00 22.51
C GLU A 134 -8.31 -23.45 23.83
N ALA A 135 -9.26 -22.68 24.37
CA ALA A 135 -9.98 -23.04 25.60
C ALA A 135 -10.73 -24.37 25.43
N LYS A 136 -11.42 -24.54 24.29
CA LYS A 136 -12.09 -25.80 23.96
C LYS A 136 -11.08 -26.96 23.80
N LYS A 137 -9.97 -26.73 23.11
CA LYS A 137 -8.93 -27.75 22.91
C LYS A 137 -8.21 -28.14 24.19
N ARG A 138 -8.02 -27.23 25.15
CA ARG A 138 -7.48 -27.57 26.48
C ARG A 138 -8.34 -28.60 27.22
N VAL A 139 -9.66 -28.59 26.99
CA VAL A 139 -10.58 -29.57 27.58
C VAL A 139 -10.60 -30.87 26.77
N GLU A 140 -10.67 -30.79 25.44
CA GLU A 140 -10.81 -31.96 24.57
C GLU A 140 -9.51 -32.76 24.37
N ALA A 141 -8.36 -32.08 24.42
CA ALA A 141 -7.05 -32.65 24.16
C ALA A 141 -5.98 -32.08 25.12
N PRO A 142 -6.10 -32.33 26.43
CA PRO A 142 -5.20 -31.76 27.44
C PRO A 142 -3.73 -32.13 27.22
N TRP A 143 -3.45 -33.32 26.68
CA TRP A 143 -2.08 -33.78 26.37
C TRP A 143 -1.33 -32.93 25.34
N LEU A 144 -2.02 -32.04 24.61
CA LEU A 144 -1.39 -31.11 23.66
C LEU A 144 -0.76 -29.90 24.35
N PHE A 145 -1.22 -29.56 25.56
CA PHE A 145 -0.84 -28.33 26.27
C PHE A 145 0.13 -28.58 27.44
N ASP A 146 0.26 -29.81 27.90
CA ASP A 146 1.10 -30.19 29.05
C ASP A 146 2.53 -30.63 28.67
N VAL A 147 3.02 -30.30 27.46
CA VAL A 147 4.27 -30.89 26.91
C VAL A 147 5.55 -30.08 27.18
N VAL A 148 5.52 -28.98 27.93
CA VAL A 148 6.76 -28.29 28.33
C VAL A 148 6.76 -27.99 29.83
N LYS A 149 7.62 -28.71 30.56
CA LYS A 149 8.16 -28.28 31.86
C LYS A 149 9.45 -27.51 31.65
#